data_AF-A0A956D779-F1
#
_entry.id   AF-A0A956D779-F1
#
_cell.length_a   1.000
_cell.length_b   1.000
_cell.length_c   1.000
_cell.angle_alpha   90.00
_cell.angle_beta   90.00
_cell.angle_gamma   90.00
#
_symmetry.space_group_name_H-M   'P 1'
#
loop_
_entity.id
_entity.type
_entity.pdbx_description
1 polymer ?
#
loop_
_entity_poly.entity_id
_entity_poly.type
_entity_poly.pdbx_seq_one_letter_code
_entity_poly.pdbx_strand_id
1 'polypeptide(L)'
;MLSACGSGTGLAPREEPECYDDRDCNAGFICEAQVCVPPRRRPDAGPLPDGALPDPMGECVFDEDCPGSFICEVGICIPPASACGDCPFPSECRGNVCVAPGDGSGDICEFDPECDDGFLCIAGRCTPDPRIPRTCLDGETCPEGLMCSVDGRCICTRTADCPLGTICGAEGACVPDGDDCIADADCPAGLLCEAGECIDDDACDVEHPVLTSPRVWNVSSTYNFREALPGWLDTLLAAVAEPFRFFSGSGPAPDFTGLPGFIEDALWNLLRDWIVDNVPSSVIRAMGGIASLNDILSTWLVNEKMTLWDGGAVDVYRGTNEWVEVEFTYDGLRVRGNPEDIIDWSFTPREYDARAICGTFYIERHDLNVGIGAIIAWAVDAVIERSTGGRYDTAEELLIGFGGTICNEAGNIAADLARSLGISIISPSDADALATSACNGFVRRLADPLVDALNNARLNLDVVSLKGNASIVSRSSLTPGNWEGSLIGGDFTGTWSGRR
;
A
#
# COMPACT_ATOMS: atom_id res chain seq x y z
N MET A 1 -22.58 22.58 69.89
CA MET A 1 -23.68 21.62 69.66
C MET A 1 -24.03 21.75 68.19
N LEU A 2 -23.70 20.85 67.26
CA LEU A 2 -23.65 19.39 67.26
C LEU A 2 -22.56 18.90 66.29
N SER A 3 -21.93 17.78 66.64
CA SER A 3 -21.09 16.93 65.79
C SER A 3 -21.92 16.18 64.75
N ALA A 4 -21.32 15.86 63.59
CA ALA A 4 -21.56 14.59 62.89
C ALA A 4 -20.32 14.22 62.05
N CYS A 5 -19.84 12.99 62.25
CA CYS A 5 -18.79 12.30 61.51
C CYS A 5 -19.40 11.37 60.44
N GLY A 6 -18.60 11.00 59.45
CA GLY A 6 -18.74 9.78 58.63
C GLY A 6 -18.75 10.05 57.13
N SER A 7 -18.07 9.32 56.25
CA SER A 7 -17.14 8.20 56.38
C SER A 7 -16.36 8.15 55.06
N GLY A 8 -15.03 8.09 55.13
CA GLY A 8 -14.20 7.89 53.96
C GLY A 8 -14.17 6.41 53.57
N THR A 9 -14.68 6.09 52.38
CA THR A 9 -14.33 4.88 51.65
C THR A 9 -13.71 5.31 50.33
N GLY A 10 -12.40 5.58 50.36
CA GLY A 10 -11.59 5.69 49.16
C GLY A 10 -11.45 4.29 48.55
N LEU A 11 -12.31 3.96 47.60
CA LEU A 11 -12.01 2.92 46.64
C LEU A 11 -11.14 3.58 45.57
N ALA A 12 -9.92 3.09 45.41
CA ALA A 12 -9.07 3.46 44.28
C ALA A 12 -9.83 3.20 42.97
N PRO A 13 -9.66 4.03 41.93
CA PRO A 13 -10.21 3.72 40.62
C PRO A 13 -9.73 2.32 40.22
N ARG A 14 -10.67 1.43 39.89
CA ARG A 14 -10.32 0.15 39.29
C ARG A 14 -9.65 0.48 37.96
N GLU A 15 -8.38 0.11 37.81
CA GLU A 15 -7.71 0.11 36.52
C GLU A 15 -8.57 -0.71 35.55
N GLU A 16 -8.85 -0.14 34.38
CA GLU A 16 -9.57 -0.85 33.33
C GLU A 16 -8.73 -2.08 32.91
N PRO A 17 -9.40 -3.23 32.71
CA PRO A 17 -8.73 -4.44 32.27
C PRO A 17 -8.07 -4.26 30.91
N GLU A 18 -6.96 -4.95 30.67
CA GLU A 18 -6.22 -4.91 29.40
C GLU A 18 -6.99 -5.61 28.28
N CYS A 19 -7.78 -6.64 28.61
CA CYS A 19 -8.59 -7.40 27.65
C CYS A 19 -9.88 -7.95 28.29
N TYR A 20 -10.92 -8.14 27.48
CA TYR A 20 -12.15 -8.86 27.84
C TYR A 20 -12.25 -10.21 27.13
N ASP A 21 -11.71 -10.32 25.91
CA ASP A 21 -11.52 -11.58 25.20
C ASP A 21 -10.23 -11.60 24.35
N ASP A 22 -9.92 -12.74 23.74
CA ASP A 22 -8.67 -12.97 22.99
C ASP A 22 -8.47 -12.00 21.81
N ARG A 23 -9.54 -11.35 21.30
CA ARG A 23 -9.45 -10.40 20.18
C ARG A 23 -8.95 -9.02 20.62
N ASP A 24 -8.98 -8.73 21.92
CA ASP A 24 -8.43 -7.51 22.48
C ASP A 24 -6.90 -7.59 22.64
N CYS A 25 -6.30 -8.76 22.40
CA CYS A 25 -4.86 -9.01 22.53
C CYS A 25 -4.13 -9.01 21.17
N ASN A 26 -2.85 -8.60 21.18
CA ASN A 26 -1.96 -8.72 20.02
C ASN A 26 -1.84 -10.17 19.53
N ALA A 27 -1.62 -10.33 18.22
CA ALA A 27 -1.51 -11.63 17.57
C ALA A 27 -0.52 -12.55 18.30
N GLY A 28 -1.00 -13.74 18.70
CA GLY A 28 -0.20 -14.74 19.43
C GLY A 28 -0.32 -14.68 20.95
N PHE A 29 -1.13 -13.79 21.54
CA PHE A 29 -1.45 -13.74 22.97
C PHE A 29 -2.91 -14.17 23.21
N ILE A 30 -3.23 -14.59 24.44
CA ILE A 30 -4.59 -14.94 24.88
C ILE A 30 -4.97 -14.12 26.12
N CYS A 31 -6.26 -13.81 26.27
CA CYS A 31 -6.75 -13.05 27.40
C CYS A 31 -6.94 -13.97 28.61
N GLU A 32 -5.96 -13.99 29.52
CA GLU A 32 -6.03 -14.76 30.77
C GLU A 32 -6.21 -13.81 31.95
N ALA A 33 -7.37 -13.89 32.60
CA ALA A 33 -7.69 -13.07 33.77
C ALA A 33 -7.55 -11.55 33.53
N GLN A 34 -8.02 -11.08 32.37
CA GLN A 34 -8.04 -9.67 31.97
C GLN A 34 -6.65 -9.06 31.70
N VAL A 35 -5.67 -9.90 31.38
CA VAL A 35 -4.30 -9.56 30.98
C VAL A 35 -3.93 -10.37 29.74
N CYS A 36 -3.28 -9.76 28.76
CA CYS A 36 -2.82 -10.47 27.57
C CYS A 36 -1.54 -11.25 27.88
N VAL A 37 -1.59 -12.58 27.83
CA VAL A 37 -0.44 -13.45 28.12
C VAL A 37 -0.12 -14.39 26.96
N PRO A 38 1.16 -14.76 26.75
CA PRO A 38 1.51 -15.72 25.71
C PRO A 38 0.94 -17.12 26.06
N PRO A 39 0.50 -17.90 25.07
CA PRO A 39 -0.15 -19.18 25.29
C PRO A 39 0.80 -20.16 26.00
N ARG A 40 0.43 -20.58 27.21
CA ARG A 40 1.20 -21.58 27.95
C ARG A 40 1.17 -22.92 27.21
N ARG A 41 2.34 -23.50 26.92
CA ARG A 41 2.44 -24.89 26.46
C ARG A 41 1.72 -25.80 27.46
N ARG A 42 0.88 -26.70 26.96
CA ARG A 42 0.27 -27.75 27.78
C ARG A 42 1.38 -28.58 28.44
N PRO A 43 1.25 -28.93 29.73
CA PRO A 43 2.21 -29.81 30.42
C PRO A 43 2.36 -31.21 29.79
N ASP A 44 1.49 -31.55 28.84
CA ASP A 44 1.35 -32.87 28.23
C ASP A 44 1.93 -32.94 26.80
N ALA A 45 2.52 -31.86 26.30
CA ALA A 45 3.22 -31.87 25.02
C ALA A 45 4.50 -32.71 25.16
N GLY A 46 4.54 -33.87 24.49
CA GLY A 46 5.70 -34.77 24.47
C GLY A 46 6.97 -34.12 23.91
N PRO A 47 8.11 -34.83 23.95
CA PRO A 47 9.37 -34.33 23.40
C PRO A 47 9.20 -33.98 21.92
N LEU A 48 9.80 -32.85 21.52
CA LEU A 48 9.78 -32.34 20.16
C LEU A 48 10.37 -33.38 19.18
N PRO A 49 9.84 -33.50 17.96
CA PRO A 49 10.45 -34.31 16.92
C PRO A 49 11.83 -33.75 16.54
N ASP A 50 12.78 -34.65 16.23
CA ASP A 50 14.11 -34.29 15.74
C ASP A 50 13.97 -33.36 14.52
N GLY A 51 14.39 -32.09 14.69
CA GLY A 51 14.32 -31.06 13.64
C GLY A 51 13.60 -29.75 14.00
N ALA A 52 13.09 -29.60 15.23
CA ALA A 52 12.63 -28.29 15.71
C ALA A 52 13.83 -27.37 16.01
N LEU A 53 13.87 -26.19 15.38
CA LEU A 53 14.87 -25.15 15.61
C LEU A 53 14.94 -24.77 17.11
N PRO A 54 16.15 -24.62 17.70
CA PRO A 54 16.28 -24.15 19.08
C PRO A 54 15.82 -22.70 19.23
N ASP A 55 15.32 -22.39 20.43
CA ASP A 55 15.11 -21.04 20.98
C ASP A 55 16.35 -20.12 20.78
N PRO A 56 16.18 -18.78 20.86
CA PRO A 56 17.08 -17.79 20.29
C PRO A 56 18.54 -17.91 20.76
N MET A 57 19.43 -17.62 19.81
CA MET A 57 20.90 -17.62 19.91
C MET A 57 21.38 -17.10 21.27
N GLY A 58 21.92 -18.00 22.08
CA GLY A 58 22.43 -17.67 23.41
C GLY A 58 23.68 -16.81 23.36
N GLU A 59 23.85 -16.00 24.40
CA GLU A 59 25.12 -15.30 24.67
C GLU A 59 26.23 -16.33 24.95
N CYS A 60 27.46 -16.03 24.51
CA CYS A 60 28.62 -16.90 24.71
C CYS A 60 29.86 -16.09 25.11
N VAL A 61 30.84 -16.76 25.73
CA VAL A 61 32.17 -16.20 26.00
C VAL A 61 33.24 -16.96 25.23
N PHE A 62 33.03 -18.26 25.01
CA PHE A 62 33.88 -19.16 24.25
C PHE A 62 33.03 -20.06 23.33
N ASP A 63 33.64 -20.62 22.28
CA ASP A 63 32.97 -21.50 21.31
C ASP A 63 32.28 -22.72 21.97
N GLU A 64 32.80 -23.16 23.12
CA GLU A 64 32.27 -24.28 23.90
C GLU A 64 30.92 -23.97 24.58
N ASP A 65 30.59 -22.68 24.73
CA ASP A 65 29.30 -22.22 25.25
C ASP A 65 28.19 -22.36 24.20
N CYS A 66 28.55 -22.61 22.93
CA CYS A 66 27.63 -22.66 21.81
C CYS A 66 27.12 -24.07 21.51
N PRO A 67 25.82 -24.24 21.23
CA PRO A 67 25.26 -25.54 20.91
C PRO A 67 25.75 -26.03 19.54
N GLY A 68 26.16 -27.30 19.47
CA GLY A 68 26.52 -27.94 18.21
C GLY A 68 27.88 -27.48 17.68
N SER A 69 27.92 -27.09 16.40
CA SER A 69 29.15 -26.70 15.71
C SER A 69 29.35 -25.18 15.63
N PHE A 70 28.53 -24.41 16.35
CA PHE A 70 28.54 -22.94 16.35
C PHE A 70 29.81 -22.41 17.03
N ILE A 71 30.27 -21.24 16.58
CA ILE A 71 31.48 -20.53 17.04
C ILE A 71 31.01 -19.27 17.78
N CYS A 72 31.70 -18.88 18.84
CA CYS A 72 31.38 -17.70 19.60
C CYS A 72 32.04 -16.46 18.98
N GLU A 73 31.25 -15.61 18.33
CA GLU A 73 31.73 -14.37 17.71
C GLU A 73 30.96 -13.18 18.29
N VAL A 74 31.70 -12.20 18.83
CA VAL A 74 31.13 -10.98 19.46
C VAL A 74 30.07 -11.29 20.54
N GLY A 75 30.24 -12.39 21.26
CA GLY A 75 29.37 -12.76 22.38
C GLY A 75 28.05 -13.43 21.98
N ILE A 76 27.91 -13.84 20.71
CA ILE A 76 26.76 -14.57 20.19
C ILE A 76 27.22 -15.80 19.41
N CYS A 77 26.50 -16.91 19.54
CA CYS A 77 26.81 -18.16 18.86
C CYS A 77 26.42 -18.11 17.39
N ILE A 78 27.38 -18.12 16.48
CA ILE A 78 27.17 -18.11 15.02
C ILE A 78 27.49 -19.48 14.39
N PRO A 79 26.81 -19.92 13.31
CA PRO A 79 27.12 -21.18 12.66
C PRO A 79 28.54 -21.17 12.08
N PRO A 80 29.24 -22.32 12.01
CA PRO A 80 30.56 -22.38 11.39
C PRO A 80 30.43 -22.21 9.87
N ALA A 81 31.41 -21.57 9.24
CA ALA A 81 31.47 -21.40 7.79
C ALA A 81 31.52 -22.78 7.09
N SER A 82 30.38 -23.25 6.60
CA SER A 82 30.27 -24.50 5.84
C SER A 82 30.60 -24.29 4.36
N ALA A 83 31.25 -25.28 3.73
CA ALA A 83 31.29 -25.43 2.28
C ALA A 83 29.85 -25.61 1.77
N CYS A 84 29.37 -24.63 0.99
CA CYS A 84 28.00 -24.14 0.99
C CYS A 84 26.86 -25.16 0.75
N GLY A 85 25.77 -24.94 1.50
CA GLY A 85 24.43 -25.54 1.32
C GLY A 85 23.30 -24.56 1.64
N ASP A 86 23.49 -23.65 2.61
CA ASP A 86 22.70 -22.43 2.85
C ASP A 86 23.59 -21.43 3.61
N CYS A 87 23.86 -20.25 3.06
CA CYS A 87 24.56 -19.18 3.78
C CYS A 87 23.54 -18.38 4.62
N PRO A 88 23.88 -17.98 5.86
CA PRO A 88 22.99 -17.15 6.65
C PRO A 88 22.83 -15.78 5.99
N PHE A 89 21.60 -15.35 5.75
CA PHE A 89 21.31 -14.01 5.20
C PHE A 89 21.99 -12.93 6.06
N PRO A 90 22.74 -11.97 5.48
CA PRO A 90 22.81 -11.61 4.04
C PRO A 90 24.01 -12.20 3.28
N SER A 91 24.69 -13.22 3.79
CA SER A 91 25.87 -13.81 3.12
C SER A 91 25.48 -14.64 1.88
N GLU A 92 26.28 -14.53 0.82
CA GLU A 92 26.15 -15.39 -0.37
C GLU A 92 27.35 -16.35 -0.52
N CYS A 93 27.15 -17.43 -1.28
CA CYS A 93 28.20 -18.42 -1.49
C CYS A 93 29.05 -18.07 -2.72
N ARG A 94 30.33 -17.74 -2.50
CA ARG A 94 31.29 -17.50 -3.57
C ARG A 94 32.49 -18.44 -3.40
N GLY A 95 32.71 -19.33 -4.38
CA GLY A 95 33.85 -20.25 -4.37
C GLY A 95 33.88 -21.27 -3.22
N ASN A 96 32.71 -21.78 -2.80
CA ASN A 96 32.51 -22.67 -1.64
C ASN A 96 32.80 -22.01 -0.28
N VAL A 97 32.75 -20.69 -0.19
CA VAL A 97 32.88 -19.91 1.05
C VAL A 97 31.67 -18.99 1.17
N CYS A 98 31.03 -18.97 2.35
CA CYS A 98 30.03 -17.95 2.65
C CYS A 98 30.75 -16.64 2.93
N VAL A 99 30.56 -15.65 2.05
CA VAL A 99 31.14 -14.33 2.18
C VAL A 99 30.07 -13.38 2.72
N ALA A 100 30.39 -12.67 3.80
CA ALA A 100 29.55 -11.58 4.28
C ALA A 100 29.70 -10.38 3.32
N PRO A 101 28.64 -9.56 3.11
CA PRO A 101 28.79 -8.35 2.33
C PRO A 101 29.90 -7.48 2.96
N GLY A 102 31.01 -7.29 2.24
CA GLY A 102 32.12 -6.43 2.68
C GLY A 102 33.53 -7.02 2.72
N ASP A 103 33.80 -8.24 2.21
CA ASP A 103 35.16 -8.81 2.21
C ASP A 103 36.08 -8.36 1.04
N GLY A 104 35.65 -7.36 0.27
CA GLY A 104 36.48 -6.71 -0.75
C GLY A 104 36.43 -7.34 -2.14
N SER A 105 35.35 -8.07 -2.46
CA SER A 105 35.13 -8.64 -3.80
C SER A 105 33.98 -7.98 -4.60
N GLY A 106 33.73 -6.67 -4.38
CA GLY A 106 32.97 -5.86 -5.34
C GLY A 106 31.46 -5.85 -5.18
N ASP A 107 30.91 -5.86 -3.96
CA ASP A 107 29.46 -5.68 -3.76
C ASP A 107 29.08 -4.28 -3.27
N ILE A 108 30.07 -3.44 -2.89
CA ILE A 108 29.89 -2.04 -2.55
C ILE A 108 30.82 -1.23 -3.44
N CYS A 109 30.27 -0.18 -4.05
CA CYS A 109 30.97 0.63 -5.03
C CYS A 109 30.59 2.09 -4.87
N GLU A 110 31.50 2.97 -5.27
CA GLU A 110 31.24 4.38 -5.48
C GLU A 110 31.00 4.66 -6.97
N PHE A 111 31.72 3.98 -7.86
CA PHE A 111 31.66 4.16 -9.31
C PHE A 111 31.66 2.83 -10.07
N ASP A 112 31.14 2.81 -11.30
CA ASP A 112 31.06 1.61 -12.15
C ASP A 112 32.39 0.85 -12.31
N PRO A 113 33.57 1.51 -12.45
CA PRO A 113 34.84 0.81 -12.63
C PRO A 113 35.28 -0.04 -11.42
N GLU A 114 34.59 0.09 -10.28
CA GLU A 114 34.82 -0.72 -9.08
C GLU A 114 34.11 -2.07 -9.13
N CYS A 115 33.18 -2.24 -10.08
CA CYS A 115 32.43 -3.47 -10.29
C CYS A 115 33.09 -4.40 -11.32
N ASP A 116 32.88 -5.72 -11.16
CA ASP A 116 33.33 -6.72 -12.11
C ASP A 116 32.64 -6.58 -13.48
N ASP A 117 33.25 -7.14 -14.53
CA ASP A 117 32.70 -7.14 -15.89
C ASP A 117 31.23 -7.62 -15.91
N GLY A 118 30.33 -6.77 -16.43
CA GLY A 118 28.90 -7.04 -16.52
C GLY A 118 28.08 -6.61 -15.30
N PHE A 119 28.66 -5.80 -14.41
CA PHE A 119 27.99 -5.17 -13.28
C PHE A 119 28.18 -3.64 -13.32
N LEU A 120 27.21 -2.90 -12.76
CA LEU A 120 27.22 -1.45 -12.62
C LEU A 120 26.98 -1.04 -11.18
N CYS A 121 27.51 0.12 -10.81
CA CYS A 121 27.37 0.67 -9.48
C CYS A 121 26.05 1.43 -9.30
N ILE A 122 25.01 0.71 -8.90
CA ILE A 122 23.67 1.25 -8.73
C ILE A 122 23.35 1.32 -7.23
N ALA A 123 22.98 2.50 -6.74
CA ALA A 123 22.70 2.76 -5.33
C ALA A 123 23.79 2.29 -4.34
N GLY A 124 25.06 2.29 -4.79
CA GLY A 124 26.21 1.91 -3.96
C GLY A 124 26.48 0.41 -3.91
N ARG A 125 25.83 -0.37 -4.78
CA ARG A 125 26.09 -1.80 -4.96
C ARG A 125 26.42 -2.11 -6.41
N CYS A 126 27.31 -3.09 -6.60
CA CYS A 126 27.48 -3.68 -7.91
C CYS A 126 26.28 -4.58 -8.22
N THR A 127 25.42 -4.08 -9.09
CA THR A 127 24.25 -4.78 -9.60
C THR A 127 24.53 -5.29 -11.00
N PRO A 128 23.97 -6.44 -11.41
CA PRO A 128 24.13 -6.90 -12.79
C PRO A 128 23.68 -5.82 -13.77
N ASP A 129 24.49 -5.53 -14.79
CA ASP A 129 24.19 -4.49 -15.78
C ASP A 129 22.81 -4.77 -16.39
N PRO A 130 21.83 -3.88 -16.18
CA PRO A 130 20.44 -4.11 -16.57
C PRO A 130 20.26 -4.12 -18.10
N ARG A 131 21.27 -3.67 -18.86
CA ARG A 131 21.32 -3.76 -20.34
C ARG A 131 21.68 -5.17 -20.81
N ILE A 132 22.30 -5.99 -19.96
CA ILE A 132 22.74 -7.34 -20.31
C ILE A 132 21.63 -8.33 -19.98
N PRO A 133 20.99 -8.97 -20.99
CA PRO A 133 19.88 -9.87 -20.73
C PRO A 133 20.34 -11.11 -19.97
N ARG A 134 19.81 -11.31 -18.76
CA ARG A 134 20.01 -12.56 -18.01
C ARG A 134 19.04 -13.63 -18.47
N THR A 135 19.56 -14.85 -18.59
CA THR A 135 18.70 -16.03 -18.75
C THR A 135 18.17 -16.46 -17.40
N CYS A 136 16.91 -16.87 -17.35
CA CYS A 136 16.24 -17.36 -16.15
C CYS A 136 15.48 -18.64 -16.44
N LEU A 137 15.28 -19.45 -15.41
CA LEU A 137 14.43 -20.64 -15.46
C LEU A 137 13.06 -20.37 -14.82
N ASP A 138 13.04 -19.46 -13.85
CA ASP A 138 11.87 -18.99 -13.11
C ASP A 138 12.12 -17.54 -12.63
N GLY A 139 11.11 -16.94 -11.99
CA GLY A 139 11.19 -15.57 -11.50
C GLY A 139 12.23 -15.36 -10.38
N GLU A 140 12.56 -16.40 -9.61
CA GLU A 140 13.52 -16.30 -8.50
C GLU A 140 14.97 -16.15 -8.99
N THR A 141 15.23 -16.52 -10.25
CA THR A 141 16.55 -16.37 -10.86
C THR A 141 16.83 -14.91 -11.29
N CYS A 142 15.80 -14.06 -11.33
CA CYS A 142 15.93 -12.69 -11.79
C CYS A 142 16.30 -11.73 -10.64
N PRO A 143 17.07 -10.66 -10.91
CA PRO A 143 17.25 -9.55 -9.97
C PRO A 143 15.91 -9.01 -9.48
N GLU A 144 15.89 -8.44 -8.27
CA GLU A 144 14.68 -7.85 -7.69
C GLU A 144 14.00 -6.87 -8.66
N GLY A 145 12.67 -6.96 -8.73
CA GLY A 145 11.84 -6.19 -9.66
C GLY A 145 11.67 -6.81 -11.05
N LEU A 146 12.57 -7.69 -11.51
CA LEU A 146 12.50 -8.29 -12.85
C LEU A 146 11.74 -9.63 -12.85
N MET A 147 11.04 -9.93 -13.94
CA MET A 147 10.31 -11.20 -14.12
C MET A 147 10.92 -12.07 -15.22
N CYS A 148 10.79 -13.39 -15.07
CA CYS A 148 11.24 -14.32 -16.09
C CYS A 148 10.22 -14.42 -17.24
N SER A 149 10.65 -14.06 -18.45
CA SER A 149 9.84 -14.20 -19.66
C SER A 149 9.67 -15.66 -20.06
N VAL A 150 8.67 -15.93 -20.90
CA VAL A 150 8.43 -17.27 -21.48
C VAL A 150 9.62 -17.78 -22.32
N ASP A 151 10.44 -16.87 -22.82
CA ASP A 151 11.66 -17.17 -23.59
C ASP A 151 12.89 -17.38 -22.68
N GLY A 152 12.69 -17.41 -21.35
CA GLY A 152 13.73 -17.65 -20.37
C GLY A 152 14.69 -16.47 -20.20
N ARG A 153 14.20 -15.23 -20.29
CA ARG A 153 14.98 -14.01 -20.07
C ARG A 153 14.37 -13.15 -18.99
N CYS A 154 15.19 -12.58 -18.10
CA CYS A 154 14.73 -11.57 -17.15
C CYS A 154 14.34 -10.32 -17.92
N ILE A 155 13.11 -9.87 -17.71
CA ILE A 155 12.53 -8.69 -18.31
C ILE A 155 11.90 -7.81 -17.25
N CYS A 156 11.91 -6.51 -17.49
CA CYS A 156 11.05 -5.58 -16.77
C CYS A 156 9.64 -5.63 -17.38
N THR A 157 8.65 -5.23 -16.59
CA THR A 157 7.30 -4.93 -17.10
C THR A 157 6.87 -3.50 -16.86
N ARG A 158 7.54 -2.82 -15.93
CA ARG A 158 7.19 -1.51 -15.41
C ARG A 158 8.46 -0.71 -15.17
N THR A 159 8.38 0.61 -15.25
CA THR A 159 9.54 1.48 -15.02
C THR A 159 10.14 1.27 -13.63
N ALA A 160 9.30 1.11 -12.61
CA ALA A 160 9.77 0.84 -11.25
C ALA A 160 10.44 -0.54 -11.06
N ASP A 161 10.37 -1.44 -12.05
CA ASP A 161 11.15 -2.69 -12.05
C ASP A 161 12.62 -2.43 -12.41
N CYS A 162 12.92 -1.28 -13.04
CA CYS A 162 14.22 -0.93 -13.58
C CYS A 162 14.99 0.04 -12.68
N PRO A 163 16.30 -0.14 -12.46
CA PRO A 163 17.10 0.71 -11.56
C PRO A 163 16.98 2.20 -11.88
N LEU A 164 17.29 3.06 -10.89
CA LEU A 164 17.18 4.52 -11.05
C LEU A 164 17.86 5.03 -12.34
N GLY A 165 17.18 5.93 -13.04
CA GLY A 165 17.65 6.47 -14.33
C GLY A 165 17.29 5.63 -15.56
N THR A 166 16.54 4.53 -15.39
CA THR A 166 16.11 3.69 -16.50
C THR A 166 14.61 3.42 -16.50
N ILE A 167 14.04 3.33 -17.70
CA ILE A 167 12.65 2.98 -17.95
C ILE A 167 12.54 1.56 -18.49
N CYS A 168 11.36 0.95 -18.31
CA CYS A 168 11.10 -0.33 -18.94
C CYS A 168 10.78 -0.14 -20.43
N GLY A 169 11.75 -0.48 -21.28
CA GLY A 169 11.61 -0.39 -22.73
C GLY A 169 10.60 -1.39 -23.30
N ALA A 170 10.15 -1.15 -24.53
CA ALA A 170 9.13 -1.97 -25.20
C ALA A 170 9.52 -3.46 -25.38
N GLU A 171 10.81 -3.78 -25.33
CA GLU A 171 11.33 -5.16 -25.40
C GLU A 171 11.51 -5.82 -24.01
N GLY A 172 11.07 -5.17 -22.94
CA GLY A 172 11.23 -5.66 -21.57
C GLY A 172 12.65 -5.52 -21.04
N ALA A 173 13.47 -4.65 -21.63
CA ALA A 173 14.80 -4.31 -21.12
C ALA A 173 14.77 -2.94 -20.46
N CYS A 174 15.54 -2.77 -19.39
CA CYS A 174 15.73 -1.46 -18.77
C CYS A 174 16.67 -0.62 -19.66
N VAL A 175 16.16 0.51 -20.13
CA VAL A 175 16.83 1.41 -21.06
C VAL A 175 16.84 2.83 -20.50
N PRO A 176 17.76 3.71 -20.91
CA PRO A 176 17.75 5.09 -20.44
C PRO A 176 16.47 5.81 -20.91
N ASP A 177 15.97 6.79 -20.15
CA ASP A 177 14.79 7.59 -20.53
C ASP A 177 15.12 8.70 -21.54
N GLY A 178 15.64 8.34 -22.72
CA GLY A 178 15.94 9.29 -23.80
C GLY A 178 17.41 9.31 -24.22
N ASP A 179 18.02 10.50 -24.30
CA ASP A 179 19.46 10.71 -24.61
C ASP A 179 20.35 10.52 -23.35
N ASP A 180 19.84 9.74 -22.41
CA ASP A 180 20.33 9.54 -21.05
C ASP A 180 21.38 8.42 -20.97
N CYS A 181 22.03 8.30 -19.83
CA CYS A 181 23.11 7.35 -19.57
C CYS A 181 22.65 6.21 -18.64
N ILE A 182 23.32 5.07 -18.68
CA ILE A 182 23.15 3.98 -17.71
C ILE A 182 24.44 3.75 -16.91
N ALA A 183 25.57 4.04 -17.53
CA ALA A 183 26.89 3.89 -16.94
C ALA A 183 27.73 5.14 -17.23
N ASP A 184 28.74 5.39 -16.41
CA ASP A 184 29.68 6.51 -16.59
C ASP A 184 30.32 6.51 -17.99
N ALA A 185 30.54 5.31 -18.54
CA ALA A 185 31.09 5.12 -19.88
C ALA A 185 30.18 5.60 -21.02
N ASP A 186 28.88 5.80 -20.75
CA ASP A 186 27.92 6.36 -21.70
C ASP A 186 28.06 7.88 -21.79
N CYS A 187 28.69 8.51 -20.79
CA CYS A 187 28.86 9.96 -20.71
C CYS A 187 30.14 10.46 -21.41
N PRO A 188 30.12 11.68 -21.97
CA PRO A 188 31.33 12.37 -22.44
C PRO A 188 32.41 12.45 -21.35
N ALA A 189 33.68 12.45 -21.76
CA ALA A 189 34.80 12.54 -20.82
C ALA A 189 34.70 13.76 -19.88
N GLY A 190 34.83 13.51 -18.57
CA GLY A 190 34.66 14.52 -17.51
C GLY A 190 33.23 14.62 -16.96
N LEU A 191 32.30 13.79 -17.45
CA LEU A 191 30.96 13.66 -16.90
C LEU A 191 30.77 12.25 -16.30
N LEU A 192 29.93 12.14 -15.28
CA LEU A 192 29.49 10.92 -14.61
C LEU A 192 28.03 10.64 -14.96
N CYS A 193 27.65 9.38 -15.02
CA CYS A 193 26.26 9.00 -15.19
C CYS A 193 25.55 8.90 -13.84
N GLU A 194 24.66 9.85 -13.57
CA GLU A 194 23.97 9.92 -12.30
C GLU A 194 22.45 9.92 -12.51
N ALA A 195 21.79 8.84 -12.06
CA ALA A 195 20.34 8.65 -12.17
C ALA A 195 19.78 8.92 -13.59
N GLY A 196 20.53 8.53 -14.63
CA GLY A 196 20.15 8.74 -16.02
C GLY A 196 20.77 9.99 -16.65
N GLU A 197 21.29 10.92 -15.88
CA GLU A 197 21.82 12.18 -16.40
C GLU A 197 23.36 12.24 -16.35
N CYS A 198 23.99 12.70 -17.44
CA CYS A 198 25.42 12.97 -17.45
C CYS A 198 25.73 14.31 -16.74
N ILE A 199 26.30 14.24 -15.55
CA ILE A 199 26.64 15.41 -14.72
C ILE A 199 28.15 15.62 -14.63
N ASP A 200 28.60 16.86 -14.35
CA ASP A 200 30.02 17.18 -14.23
C ASP A 200 30.64 16.52 -12.99
N ASP A 201 31.73 15.78 -13.16
CA ASP A 201 32.44 15.10 -12.06
C ASP A 201 32.85 16.08 -10.94
N ASP A 202 33.26 17.30 -11.32
CA ASP A 202 33.62 18.35 -10.36
C ASP A 202 32.40 18.85 -9.55
N ALA A 203 31.17 18.62 -10.02
CA ALA A 203 29.95 18.95 -9.28
C ALA A 203 29.67 17.96 -8.14
N CYS A 204 30.35 16.81 -8.13
CA CYS A 204 30.18 15.72 -7.17
C CYS A 204 31.17 15.75 -6.00
N ASP A 205 32.12 16.69 -5.97
CA ASP A 205 33.01 16.95 -4.82
C ASP A 205 32.28 17.71 -3.70
N VAL A 206 31.21 17.11 -3.18
CA VAL A 206 30.39 17.64 -2.09
C VAL A 206 30.45 16.71 -0.87
N GLU A 207 30.93 17.23 0.25
CA GLU A 207 30.88 16.48 1.52
C GLU A 207 29.43 16.40 2.01
N HIS A 208 28.85 15.21 1.96
CA HIS A 208 27.48 14.99 2.41
C HIS A 208 27.39 14.97 3.95
N PRO A 209 26.35 15.59 4.54
CA PRO A 209 26.11 15.45 5.95
C PRO A 209 25.71 14.02 6.31
N VAL A 210 26.14 13.53 7.49
CA VAL A 210 25.74 12.20 7.98
C VAL A 210 24.22 12.09 8.16
N LEU A 211 23.57 11.33 7.28
CA LEU A 211 22.12 11.12 7.28
C LEU A 211 21.68 9.97 8.20
N THR A 212 22.51 9.45 9.08
CA THR A 212 22.14 8.38 10.05
C THR A 212 22.07 8.84 11.51
N SER A 213 22.33 10.12 11.78
CA SER A 213 22.34 10.66 13.15
C SER A 213 21.63 12.01 13.24
N PRO A 214 20.42 12.07 13.84
CA PRO A 214 19.57 10.96 14.34
C PRO A 214 19.03 10.06 13.23
N ARG A 215 18.79 8.76 13.48
CA ARG A 215 18.37 7.80 12.42
C ARG A 215 16.99 8.09 11.81
N VAL A 216 16.09 8.70 12.58
CA VAL A 216 14.68 8.85 12.21
C VAL A 216 14.43 10.16 11.47
N TRP A 217 13.63 10.09 10.42
CA TRP A 217 13.12 11.20 9.61
C TRP A 217 11.60 11.16 9.57
N ASN A 218 10.99 12.34 9.66
CA ASN A 218 9.59 12.53 9.30
C ASN A 218 9.54 12.85 7.80
N VAL A 219 8.96 11.95 7.04
CA VAL A 219 8.80 12.08 5.59
C VAL A 219 7.34 12.41 5.29
N SER A 220 7.13 13.34 4.37
CA SER A 220 5.81 13.69 3.87
C SER A 220 5.83 13.48 2.36
N SER A 221 5.02 12.53 1.90
CA SER A 221 4.94 12.08 0.52
C SER A 221 3.58 12.45 -0.06
N THR A 222 3.54 12.90 -1.30
CA THR A 222 2.33 13.07 -2.10
C THR A 222 2.37 12.09 -3.25
N TYR A 223 1.39 11.19 -3.35
CA TYR A 223 1.31 10.15 -4.39
C TYR A 223 0.13 10.40 -5.33
N ASN A 224 0.35 10.25 -6.63
CA ASN A 224 -0.66 10.38 -7.67
C ASN A 224 -1.18 9.01 -8.13
N PHE A 225 -1.64 8.16 -7.20
CA PHE A 225 -1.99 6.75 -7.48
C PHE A 225 -2.95 6.55 -8.65
N ARG A 226 -3.83 7.52 -8.92
CA ARG A 226 -4.71 7.50 -10.09
C ARG A 226 -3.98 7.23 -11.41
N GLU A 227 -2.75 7.71 -11.58
CA GLU A 227 -1.95 7.48 -12.80
C GLU A 227 -1.71 6.00 -13.06
N ALA A 228 -1.62 5.19 -11.99
CA ALA A 228 -1.36 3.76 -12.04
C ALA A 228 -2.61 2.87 -12.02
N LEU A 229 -3.82 3.44 -11.88
CA LEU A 229 -5.07 2.68 -11.83
C LEU A 229 -5.90 2.64 -13.14
N PRO A 230 -5.37 2.88 -14.36
CA PRO A 230 -6.19 2.92 -15.56
C PRO A 230 -6.69 1.50 -15.90
N GLY A 231 -7.98 1.34 -16.14
CA GLY A 231 -8.60 0.05 -16.45
C GLY A 231 -9.54 -0.47 -15.36
N TRP A 232 -9.05 -0.89 -14.20
CA TRP A 232 -9.94 -1.41 -13.14
C TRP A 232 -10.79 -0.29 -12.54
N LEU A 233 -10.19 0.88 -12.27
CA LEU A 233 -10.89 2.03 -11.73
C LEU A 233 -11.86 2.61 -12.76
N ASP A 234 -11.48 2.64 -14.04
CA ASP A 234 -12.38 3.07 -15.11
C ASP A 234 -13.59 2.15 -15.24
N THR A 235 -13.39 0.83 -15.10
CA THR A 235 -14.48 -0.15 -15.12
C THR A 235 -15.40 0.04 -13.91
N LEU A 236 -14.82 0.23 -12.73
CA LEU A 236 -15.57 0.53 -11.51
C LEU A 236 -16.38 1.81 -11.66
N LEU A 237 -15.73 2.92 -12.02
CA LEU A 237 -16.36 4.21 -12.22
C LEU A 237 -17.42 4.16 -13.32
N ALA A 238 -17.21 3.42 -14.40
CA ALA A 238 -18.23 3.22 -15.42
C ALA A 238 -19.46 2.48 -14.87
N ALA A 239 -19.26 1.46 -14.02
CA ALA A 239 -20.35 0.69 -13.42
C ALA A 239 -21.15 1.50 -12.39
N VAL A 240 -20.51 2.40 -11.64
CA VAL A 240 -21.14 3.04 -10.47
C VAL A 240 -21.41 4.54 -10.63
N ALA A 241 -20.62 5.25 -11.42
CA ALA A 241 -20.69 6.71 -11.48
C ALA A 241 -21.97 7.21 -12.15
N GLU A 242 -22.48 6.57 -13.20
CA GLU A 242 -23.72 7.00 -13.86
C GLU A 242 -24.95 6.87 -12.92
N PRO A 243 -25.20 5.71 -12.31
CA PRO A 243 -26.26 5.53 -11.32
C PRO A 243 -26.14 6.48 -10.14
N PHE A 244 -24.94 6.64 -9.56
CA PHE A 244 -24.74 7.58 -8.45
C PHE A 244 -24.92 9.04 -8.87
N ARG A 245 -24.51 9.41 -10.09
CA ARG A 245 -24.79 10.74 -10.64
C ARG A 245 -26.28 10.98 -10.80
N PHE A 246 -27.06 9.99 -11.22
CA PHE A 246 -28.52 10.12 -11.25
C PHE A 246 -29.09 10.42 -9.86
N PHE A 247 -28.71 9.65 -8.85
CA PHE A 247 -29.15 9.86 -7.47
C PHE A 247 -28.65 11.19 -6.88
N SER A 248 -27.47 11.68 -7.32
CA SER A 248 -26.99 13.01 -6.97
C SER A 248 -27.62 14.15 -7.79
N GLY A 249 -28.54 13.83 -8.72
CA GLY A 249 -29.26 14.80 -9.54
C GLY A 249 -28.49 15.35 -10.75
N SER A 250 -27.33 14.78 -11.08
CA SER A 250 -26.44 15.23 -12.17
C SER A 250 -26.39 14.27 -13.37
N GLY A 251 -26.97 13.07 -13.26
CA GLY A 251 -26.93 12.01 -14.28
C GLY A 251 -28.26 11.70 -14.97
N PRO A 252 -28.23 11.02 -16.13
CA PRO A 252 -29.43 10.52 -16.83
C PRO A 252 -30.10 9.38 -16.03
N ALA A 253 -31.38 9.12 -16.30
CA ALA A 253 -32.10 8.00 -15.68
C ALA A 253 -31.49 6.66 -16.10
N PRO A 254 -31.25 5.72 -15.17
CA PRO A 254 -30.69 4.42 -15.50
C PRO A 254 -31.75 3.47 -16.07
N ASP A 255 -31.33 2.49 -16.88
CA ASP A 255 -32.24 1.54 -17.56
C ASP A 255 -32.77 0.44 -16.61
N PHE A 256 -34.09 0.42 -16.36
CA PHE A 256 -34.81 -0.70 -15.78
C PHE A 256 -35.15 -1.74 -16.83
N THR A 257 -34.18 -2.60 -17.11
CA THR A 257 -34.40 -3.84 -17.87
C THR A 257 -35.65 -4.60 -17.38
N GLY A 258 -36.71 -4.58 -18.20
CA GLY A 258 -37.97 -5.30 -17.92
C GLY A 258 -39.24 -4.45 -17.96
N LEU A 259 -39.15 -3.11 -18.02
CA LEU A 259 -40.30 -2.23 -18.21
C LEU A 259 -40.36 -1.67 -19.64
N PRO A 260 -41.56 -1.36 -20.17
CA PRO A 260 -41.68 -0.54 -21.37
C PRO A 260 -41.11 0.87 -21.12
N GLY A 261 -40.30 1.40 -22.04
CA GLY A 261 -39.57 2.67 -21.83
C GLY A 261 -40.44 3.87 -21.43
N PHE A 262 -41.69 3.97 -21.90
CA PHE A 262 -42.58 5.07 -21.48
C PHE A 262 -43.04 4.97 -20.01
N ILE A 263 -43.16 3.75 -19.47
CA ILE A 263 -43.48 3.52 -18.06
C ILE A 263 -42.26 3.85 -17.22
N GLU A 264 -41.09 3.45 -17.72
CA GLU A 264 -39.81 3.69 -17.10
C GLU A 264 -39.49 5.18 -16.98
N ASP A 265 -39.63 5.94 -18.07
CA ASP A 265 -39.45 7.40 -18.06
C ASP A 265 -40.41 8.08 -17.08
N ALA A 266 -41.67 7.65 -17.04
CA ALA A 266 -42.67 8.21 -16.13
C ALA A 266 -42.33 7.87 -14.66
N LEU A 267 -41.92 6.64 -14.40
CA LEU A 267 -41.55 6.17 -13.07
C LEU A 267 -40.28 6.88 -12.58
N TRP A 268 -39.28 7.09 -13.43
CA TRP A 268 -38.06 7.81 -13.07
C TRP A 268 -38.28 9.29 -12.79
N ASN A 269 -39.15 9.96 -13.55
CA ASN A 269 -39.48 11.35 -13.27
C ASN A 269 -40.17 11.49 -11.90
N LEU A 270 -41.14 10.61 -11.61
CA LEU A 270 -41.83 10.61 -10.31
C LEU A 270 -40.89 10.21 -9.17
N LEU A 271 -40.02 9.22 -9.39
CA LEU A 271 -39.06 8.78 -8.40
C LEU A 271 -37.98 9.84 -8.16
N ARG A 272 -37.56 10.59 -9.18
CA ARG A 272 -36.63 11.72 -9.04
C ARG A 272 -37.21 12.81 -8.16
N ASP A 273 -38.47 13.20 -8.40
CA ASP A 273 -39.16 14.19 -7.57
C ASP A 273 -39.25 13.70 -6.12
N TRP A 274 -39.63 12.42 -5.94
CA TRP A 274 -39.63 11.81 -4.61
C TRP A 274 -38.25 11.79 -3.95
N ILE A 275 -37.19 11.45 -4.69
CA ILE A 275 -35.81 11.43 -4.19
C ILE A 275 -35.42 12.80 -3.66
N VAL A 276 -35.69 13.86 -4.43
CA VAL A 276 -35.38 15.24 -4.02
C VAL A 276 -36.10 15.62 -2.73
N ASP A 277 -37.34 15.17 -2.56
CA ASP A 277 -38.18 15.54 -1.42
C ASP A 277 -37.97 14.68 -0.17
N ASN A 278 -37.54 13.43 -0.31
CA ASN A 278 -37.58 12.44 0.77
C ASN A 278 -36.22 11.82 1.12
N VAL A 279 -35.23 11.89 0.22
CA VAL A 279 -33.90 11.34 0.50
C VAL A 279 -33.10 12.34 1.33
N PRO A 280 -32.55 11.92 2.48
CA PRO A 280 -31.67 12.79 3.26
C PRO A 280 -30.52 13.30 2.39
N SER A 281 -30.25 14.60 2.44
CA SER A 281 -29.12 15.21 1.72
C SER A 281 -27.77 14.58 2.06
N SER A 282 -27.67 13.93 3.23
CA SER A 282 -26.52 13.15 3.66
C SER A 282 -26.25 11.91 2.79
N VAL A 283 -27.30 11.21 2.34
CA VAL A 283 -27.20 10.06 1.42
C VAL A 283 -26.85 10.51 0.01
N ILE A 284 -27.45 11.62 -0.45
CA ILE A 284 -27.14 12.23 -1.75
C ILE A 284 -25.65 12.62 -1.82
N ARG A 285 -25.13 13.23 -0.75
CA ARG A 285 -23.69 13.55 -0.64
C ARG A 285 -22.81 12.31 -0.62
N ALA A 286 -23.21 11.24 0.08
CA ALA A 286 -22.45 10.00 0.11
C ALA A 286 -22.32 9.39 -1.30
N MET A 287 -23.42 9.31 -2.05
CA MET A 287 -23.42 8.82 -3.43
C MET A 287 -22.62 9.72 -4.37
N GLY A 288 -22.74 11.04 -4.23
CA GLY A 288 -21.90 12.00 -4.94
C GLY A 288 -20.41 11.78 -4.64
N GLY A 289 -20.07 11.44 -3.39
CA GLY A 289 -18.71 11.14 -2.99
C GLY A 289 -18.13 9.89 -3.60
N ILE A 290 -18.91 8.81 -3.64
CA ILE A 290 -18.53 7.59 -4.35
C ILE A 290 -18.36 7.88 -5.85
N ALA A 291 -19.24 8.69 -6.46
CA ALA A 291 -19.09 9.10 -7.86
C ALA A 291 -17.84 9.97 -8.12
N SER A 292 -17.33 10.63 -7.08
CA SER A 292 -16.09 11.40 -7.07
C SER A 292 -14.88 10.61 -6.55
N LEU A 293 -14.95 9.27 -6.53
CA LEU A 293 -13.79 8.41 -6.19
C LEU A 293 -12.55 8.74 -7.00
N ASN A 294 -12.76 9.11 -8.26
CA ASN A 294 -11.73 9.58 -9.17
C ASN A 294 -10.91 10.77 -8.63
N ASP A 295 -11.54 11.65 -7.85
CA ASP A 295 -10.88 12.80 -7.22
C ASP A 295 -10.23 12.37 -5.90
N ILE A 296 -10.88 11.48 -5.15
CA ILE A 296 -10.34 10.90 -3.91
C ILE A 296 -9.02 10.16 -4.17
N LEU A 297 -8.92 9.42 -5.27
CA LEU A 297 -7.73 8.65 -5.66
C LEU A 297 -6.66 9.50 -6.38
N SER A 298 -6.92 10.78 -6.63
CA SER A 298 -6.03 11.62 -7.45
C SER A 298 -4.75 12.01 -6.74
N THR A 299 -4.82 12.37 -5.46
CA THR A 299 -3.67 12.88 -4.70
C THR A 299 -3.78 12.48 -3.25
N TRP A 300 -2.84 11.67 -2.80
CA TRP A 300 -2.76 11.17 -1.42
C TRP A 300 -1.54 11.74 -0.74
N LEU A 301 -1.75 12.32 0.44
CA LEU A 301 -0.68 12.77 1.32
C LEU A 301 -0.43 11.68 2.36
N VAL A 302 0.79 11.15 2.39
CA VAL A 302 1.20 10.11 3.32
C VAL A 302 2.32 10.66 4.19
N ASN A 303 2.11 10.64 5.51
CA ASN A 303 3.14 10.93 6.47
C ASN A 303 3.80 9.62 6.90
N GLU A 304 5.11 9.57 6.84
CA GLU A 304 5.92 8.38 7.04
C GLU A 304 7.04 8.64 8.05
N LYS A 305 7.46 7.58 8.74
CA LYS A 305 8.73 7.55 9.47
C LYS A 305 9.74 6.75 8.66
N MET A 306 10.82 7.41 8.28
CA MET A 306 11.97 6.77 7.64
C MET A 306 13.09 6.62 8.66
N THR A 307 13.59 5.40 8.86
CA THR A 307 14.75 5.13 9.71
C THR A 307 15.92 4.74 8.82
N LEU A 308 17.06 5.42 8.95
CA LEU A 308 18.27 5.16 8.18
C LEU A 308 19.41 4.60 9.03
N TRP A 309 20.20 3.71 8.44
CA TRP A 309 21.42 3.12 8.97
C TRP A 309 22.56 3.24 7.94
N ASP A 310 23.78 3.03 8.42
CA ASP A 310 24.96 2.98 7.58
C ASP A 310 24.92 1.74 6.68
N GLY A 311 25.11 1.93 5.38
CA GLY A 311 25.11 0.87 4.38
C GLY A 311 26.46 0.14 4.23
N GLY A 312 27.49 0.55 4.98
CA GLY A 312 28.83 -0.05 4.97
C GLY A 312 29.85 0.69 4.11
N ALA A 313 29.44 1.75 3.41
CA ALA A 313 30.32 2.68 2.70
C ALA A 313 29.87 4.12 2.89
N VAL A 314 30.79 5.04 2.56
CA VAL A 314 30.52 6.47 2.55
C VAL A 314 29.32 6.73 1.64
N ASP A 315 28.37 7.49 2.18
CA ASP A 315 27.15 7.89 1.47
C ASP A 315 26.23 6.77 1.00
N VAL A 316 26.48 5.53 1.40
CA VAL A 316 25.55 4.41 1.23
C VAL A 316 24.77 4.22 2.52
N TYR A 317 23.46 4.08 2.37
CA TYR A 317 22.51 3.99 3.47
C TYR A 317 21.60 2.79 3.26
N ARG A 318 21.14 2.21 4.37
CA ARG A 318 19.99 1.31 4.39
C ARG A 318 18.86 1.98 5.15
N GLY A 319 17.62 1.64 4.83
CA GLY A 319 16.49 2.18 5.56
C GLY A 319 15.27 1.29 5.59
N THR A 320 14.38 1.61 6.51
CA THR A 320 12.99 1.15 6.48
C THR A 320 12.07 2.36 6.56
N ASN A 321 10.87 2.21 6.02
CA ASN A 321 9.80 3.18 6.16
C ASN A 321 8.62 2.58 6.90
N GLU A 322 7.81 3.43 7.51
CA GLU A 322 6.55 3.10 8.17
C GLU A 322 5.55 4.20 7.84
N TRP A 323 4.35 3.82 7.38
CA TRP A 323 3.28 4.79 7.13
C TRP A 323 2.54 5.10 8.43
N VAL A 324 2.50 6.36 8.81
CA VAL A 324 1.95 6.81 10.10
C VAL A 324 0.56 7.41 9.93
N GLU A 325 0.33 8.15 8.85
CA GLU A 325 -0.95 8.80 8.58
C GLU A 325 -1.15 8.89 7.07
N VAL A 326 -2.37 8.59 6.62
CA VAL A 326 -2.79 8.80 5.23
C VAL A 326 -3.89 9.85 5.21
N GLU A 327 -3.74 10.83 4.32
CA GLU A 327 -4.67 11.92 4.09
C GLU A 327 -5.06 11.99 2.61
N PHE A 328 -6.35 12.16 2.34
CA PHE A 328 -6.84 12.51 1.01
C PHE A 328 -7.84 13.67 1.11
N THR A 329 -8.08 14.34 -0.03
CA THR A 329 -9.05 15.44 -0.10
C THR A 329 -10.33 14.97 -0.77
N TYR A 330 -11.47 15.26 -0.13
CA TYR A 330 -12.81 15.00 -0.64
C TYR A 330 -13.70 16.23 -0.39
N ASP A 331 -14.26 16.82 -1.45
CA ASP A 331 -15.12 18.02 -1.38
C ASP A 331 -14.48 19.18 -0.57
N GLY A 332 -13.16 19.37 -0.75
CA GLY A 332 -12.36 20.35 0.00
C GLY A 332 -12.12 20.01 1.48
N LEU A 333 -12.65 18.89 1.97
CA LEU A 333 -12.39 18.34 3.29
C LEU A 333 -11.19 17.39 3.23
N ARG A 334 -10.33 17.47 4.23
CA ARG A 334 -9.24 16.51 4.43
C ARG A 334 -9.75 15.35 5.27
N VAL A 335 -9.68 14.15 4.74
CA VAL A 335 -9.96 12.91 5.46
C VAL A 335 -8.62 12.30 5.84
N ARG A 336 -8.47 11.92 7.10
CA ARG A 336 -7.22 11.40 7.68
C ARG A 336 -7.50 10.12 8.44
N GLY A 337 -6.58 9.18 8.40
CA GLY A 337 -6.61 7.95 9.19
C GLY A 337 -5.22 7.41 9.43
N ASN A 338 -5.06 6.68 10.52
CA ASN A 338 -3.86 5.88 10.73
C ASN A 338 -4.03 4.58 9.93
N PRO A 339 -3.00 4.13 9.19
CA PRO A 339 -3.13 2.89 8.44
C PRO A 339 -3.42 1.67 9.31
N GLU A 340 -2.92 1.62 10.55
CA GLU A 340 -3.18 0.53 11.50
C GLU A 340 -4.66 0.38 11.91
N ASP A 341 -5.46 1.43 11.77
CA ASP A 341 -6.90 1.41 12.08
C ASP A 341 -7.74 0.91 10.88
N ILE A 342 -7.12 0.70 9.71
CA ILE A 342 -7.80 0.29 8.49
C ILE A 342 -8.00 -1.24 8.50
N ILE A 343 -9.25 -1.68 8.29
CA ILE A 343 -9.58 -3.10 8.19
C ILE A 343 -8.83 -3.72 7.02
N ASP A 344 -8.26 -4.91 7.23
CA ASP A 344 -7.43 -5.64 6.27
C ASP A 344 -6.10 -4.91 5.91
N TRP A 345 -5.72 -3.88 6.67
CA TRP A 345 -4.41 -3.26 6.51
C TRP A 345 -3.30 -4.24 6.85
N SER A 346 -2.35 -4.35 5.93
CA SER A 346 -1.06 -4.95 6.21
C SER A 346 0.03 -4.05 5.66
N PHE A 347 1.09 -3.95 6.45
CA PHE A 347 2.31 -3.26 6.07
C PHE A 347 3.47 -4.11 6.57
N THR A 348 4.25 -4.64 5.62
CA THR A 348 5.49 -5.34 5.95
C THR A 348 6.64 -4.45 5.53
N PRO A 349 7.29 -3.71 6.46
CA PRO A 349 8.43 -2.89 6.13
C PRO A 349 9.52 -3.77 5.55
N ARG A 350 9.94 -3.48 4.31
CA ARG A 350 11.16 -4.05 3.74
C ARG A 350 12.30 -3.07 3.91
N GLU A 351 13.49 -3.61 4.12
CA GLU A 351 14.71 -2.82 4.04
C GLU A 351 14.90 -2.38 2.60
N TYR A 352 15.34 -1.15 2.41
CA TYR A 352 15.73 -0.59 1.13
C TYR A 352 17.15 -0.04 1.18
N ASP A 353 17.80 -0.02 0.03
CA ASP A 353 19.07 0.67 -0.17
C ASP A 353 18.79 2.13 -0.58
N ALA A 354 19.69 3.02 -0.17
CA ALA A 354 19.65 4.44 -0.46
C ALA A 354 21.07 5.00 -0.56
N ARG A 355 21.26 6.07 -1.32
CA ARG A 355 22.60 6.66 -1.52
C ARG A 355 22.54 8.17 -1.59
N ALA A 356 23.58 8.85 -1.10
CA ALA A 356 23.80 10.27 -1.35
C ALA A 356 24.85 10.44 -2.45
N ILE A 357 24.51 11.14 -3.51
CA ILE A 357 25.40 11.37 -4.65
C ILE A 357 25.21 12.82 -5.11
N CYS A 358 26.31 13.56 -5.22
CA CYS A 358 26.36 14.94 -5.73
C CYS A 358 25.30 15.89 -5.12
N GLY A 359 25.04 15.74 -3.82
CA GLY A 359 24.07 16.55 -3.08
C GLY A 359 22.62 16.10 -3.21
N THR A 360 22.36 14.92 -3.79
CA THR A 360 21.04 14.32 -3.94
C THR A 360 20.98 12.99 -3.20
N PHE A 361 19.87 12.74 -2.51
CA PHE A 361 19.59 11.50 -1.80
C PHE A 361 18.62 10.65 -2.61
N TYR A 362 19.06 9.48 -3.02
CA TYR A 362 18.33 8.50 -3.80
C TYR A 362 17.85 7.36 -2.91
N ILE A 363 16.65 6.87 -3.17
CA ILE A 363 16.00 5.80 -2.42
C ILE A 363 15.42 4.80 -3.41
N GLU A 364 15.75 3.53 -3.26
CA GLU A 364 15.17 2.43 -4.04
C GLU A 364 14.34 1.51 -3.16
N ARG A 365 13.02 1.73 -3.11
CA ARG A 365 12.09 0.89 -2.34
C ARG A 365 11.45 -0.15 -3.27
N HIS A 366 12.12 -1.27 -3.42
CA HIS A 366 11.59 -2.41 -4.16
C HIS A 366 10.49 -3.11 -3.33
N ASP A 367 9.32 -3.29 -3.94
CA ASP A 367 8.15 -4.03 -3.42
C ASP A 367 7.77 -3.75 -1.96
N LEU A 368 7.10 -2.63 -1.73
CA LEU A 368 6.37 -2.41 -0.49
C LEU A 368 5.05 -3.20 -0.56
N ASN A 369 4.92 -4.19 0.34
CA ASN A 369 3.63 -4.85 0.57
C ASN A 369 2.77 -3.93 1.45
N VAL A 370 1.98 -3.10 0.77
CA VAL A 370 1.09 -2.08 1.34
C VAL A 370 -0.31 -2.42 0.86
N GLY A 371 -1.24 -2.65 1.78
CA GLY A 371 -2.65 -2.87 1.44
C GLY A 371 -3.32 -1.61 0.88
N ILE A 372 -2.90 -1.11 -0.28
CA ILE A 372 -3.51 0.05 -0.95
C ILE A 372 -4.98 -0.25 -1.24
N GLY A 373 -5.31 -1.50 -1.57
CA GLY A 373 -6.69 -1.96 -1.69
C GLY A 373 -7.52 -1.73 -0.42
N ALA A 374 -6.93 -2.00 0.75
CA ALA A 374 -7.55 -1.72 2.04
C ALA A 374 -7.76 -0.22 2.26
N ILE A 375 -6.77 0.63 1.92
CA ILE A 375 -6.93 2.08 2.04
C ILE A 375 -8.00 2.62 1.08
N ILE A 376 -8.09 2.12 -0.15
CA ILE A 376 -9.13 2.55 -1.10
C ILE A 376 -10.51 2.21 -0.56
N ALA A 377 -10.69 0.99 -0.03
CA ALA A 377 -11.95 0.59 0.57
C ALA A 377 -12.29 1.45 1.80
N TRP A 378 -11.30 1.69 2.67
CA TRP A 378 -11.46 2.61 3.79
C TRP A 378 -11.81 4.03 3.34
N ALA A 379 -11.21 4.54 2.27
CA ALA A 379 -11.51 5.88 1.76
C ALA A 379 -12.97 6.00 1.31
N VAL A 380 -13.52 4.95 0.69
CA VAL A 380 -14.95 4.87 0.34
C VAL A 380 -15.81 4.88 1.60
N ASP A 381 -15.50 4.01 2.56
CA ASP A 381 -16.25 3.86 3.80
C ASP A 381 -16.22 5.16 4.63
N ALA A 382 -15.06 5.81 4.75
CA ALA A 382 -14.89 7.10 5.43
C ALA A 382 -15.71 8.22 4.78
N VAL A 383 -15.81 8.24 3.45
CA VAL A 383 -16.65 9.19 2.72
C VAL A 383 -18.13 8.97 3.03
N ILE A 384 -18.55 7.72 3.13
CA ILE A 384 -19.93 7.34 3.45
C ILE A 384 -20.26 7.68 4.89
N GLU A 385 -19.45 7.23 5.84
CA GLU A 385 -19.61 7.52 7.27
C GLU A 385 -19.72 9.03 7.47
N ARG A 386 -18.78 9.80 6.93
CA ARG A 386 -18.74 11.25 7.09
C ARG A 386 -19.89 11.97 6.40
N SER A 387 -20.26 11.55 5.19
CA SER A 387 -21.37 12.16 4.44
C SER A 387 -22.72 11.90 5.11
N THR A 388 -22.87 10.71 5.71
CA THR A 388 -24.10 10.24 6.35
C THR A 388 -24.22 10.65 7.82
N GLY A 389 -23.11 11.08 8.43
CA GLY A 389 -23.03 11.41 9.85
C GLY A 389 -22.99 10.17 10.75
N GLY A 390 -22.34 9.09 10.30
CA GLY A 390 -22.27 7.80 10.98
C GLY A 390 -23.57 7.00 10.94
N ARG A 391 -24.43 7.25 9.95
CA ARG A 391 -25.65 6.45 9.77
C ARG A 391 -25.38 5.14 9.04
N TYR A 392 -24.38 5.15 8.17
CA TYR A 392 -23.89 3.98 7.45
C TYR A 392 -22.37 4.04 7.51
N ASP A 393 -21.76 2.91 7.83
CA ASP A 393 -20.31 2.83 8.00
C ASP A 393 -19.62 2.26 6.75
N THR A 394 -20.37 1.59 5.87
CA THR A 394 -19.83 0.96 4.66
C THR A 394 -20.67 1.21 3.41
N ALA A 395 -20.05 1.04 2.24
CA ALA A 395 -20.74 1.04 0.95
C ALA A 395 -21.88 0.03 0.85
N GLU A 396 -21.67 -1.17 1.36
CA GLU A 396 -22.67 -2.23 1.36
C GLU A 396 -23.87 -1.85 2.22
N GLU A 397 -23.64 -1.36 3.45
CA GLU A 397 -24.71 -0.98 4.37
C GLU A 397 -25.54 0.19 3.81
N LEU A 398 -24.88 1.19 3.23
CA LEU A 398 -25.55 2.29 2.53
C LEU A 398 -26.45 1.75 1.42
N LEU A 399 -25.92 0.91 0.53
CA LEU A 399 -26.65 0.45 -0.65
C LEU A 399 -27.82 -0.48 -0.31
N ILE A 400 -27.62 -1.42 0.61
CA ILE A 400 -28.67 -2.35 1.03
C ILE A 400 -29.74 -1.61 1.85
N GLY A 401 -29.32 -0.81 2.83
CA GLY A 401 -30.22 -0.09 3.72
C GLY A 401 -31.05 0.98 2.99
N PHE A 402 -30.41 1.76 2.13
CA PHE A 402 -31.08 2.77 1.33
C PHE A 402 -31.90 2.16 0.19
N GLY A 403 -31.34 1.16 -0.49
CA GLY A 403 -32.01 0.46 -1.60
C GLY A 403 -33.36 -0.12 -1.19
N GLY A 404 -33.44 -0.73 0.00
CA GLY A 404 -34.72 -1.23 0.53
C GLY A 404 -35.76 -0.13 0.71
N THR A 405 -35.36 1.07 1.14
CA THR A 405 -36.27 2.20 1.33
C THR A 405 -36.78 2.74 -0.01
N ILE A 406 -35.88 2.97 -0.98
CA ILE A 406 -36.24 3.42 -2.32
C ILE A 406 -37.13 2.40 -3.03
N CYS A 407 -36.80 1.12 -2.97
CA CYS A 407 -37.51 0.10 -3.74
C CYS A 407 -38.91 -0.18 -3.22
N ASN A 408 -39.14 -0.02 -1.92
CA ASN A 408 -40.50 -0.04 -1.37
C ASN A 408 -41.32 1.16 -1.88
N GLU A 409 -40.70 2.34 -1.96
CA GLU A 409 -41.43 3.51 -2.45
C GLU A 409 -41.68 3.47 -3.97
N ALA A 410 -40.72 3.00 -4.76
CA ALA A 410 -40.93 2.77 -6.18
C ALA A 410 -42.14 1.87 -6.44
N GLY A 411 -42.34 0.86 -5.58
CA GLY A 411 -43.53 0.02 -5.53
C GLY A 411 -44.82 0.82 -5.27
N ASN A 412 -44.83 1.62 -4.20
CA ASN A 412 -45.96 2.49 -3.86
C ASN A 412 -46.33 3.45 -5.01
N ILE A 413 -45.34 4.10 -5.63
CA ILE A 413 -45.54 5.02 -6.76
C ILE A 413 -46.10 4.28 -7.97
N ALA A 414 -45.60 3.08 -8.28
CA ALA A 414 -46.11 2.26 -9.39
C ALA A 414 -47.58 1.84 -9.14
N ALA A 415 -47.92 1.47 -7.91
CA ALA A 415 -49.29 1.14 -7.53
C ALA A 415 -50.24 2.33 -7.69
N ASP A 416 -49.80 3.52 -7.29
CA ASP A 416 -50.55 4.77 -7.41
C ASP A 416 -50.73 5.18 -8.89
N LEU A 417 -49.70 5.02 -9.71
CA LEU A 417 -49.76 5.25 -11.14
C LEU A 417 -50.74 4.27 -11.82
N ALA A 418 -50.70 2.98 -11.47
CA ALA A 418 -51.64 1.98 -11.98
C ALA A 418 -53.10 2.34 -11.64
N ARG A 419 -53.34 2.85 -10.42
CA ARG A 419 -54.67 3.34 -9.99
C ARG A 419 -55.11 4.56 -10.79
N SER A 420 -54.22 5.54 -11.00
CA SER A 420 -54.57 6.78 -11.70
C SER A 420 -54.81 6.59 -13.21
N LEU A 421 -54.08 5.67 -13.85
CA LEU A 421 -54.23 5.36 -15.27
C LEU A 421 -55.40 4.40 -15.55
N GLY A 422 -56.01 3.80 -14.53
CA GLY A 422 -57.15 2.89 -14.68
C GLY A 422 -56.83 1.64 -15.51
N ILE A 423 -55.57 1.20 -15.48
CA ILE A 423 -55.09 0.07 -16.29
C ILE A 423 -55.63 -1.23 -15.69
N SER A 424 -56.73 -1.72 -16.24
CA SER A 424 -57.36 -3.00 -15.82
C SER A 424 -56.51 -4.25 -16.05
N ILE A 425 -55.37 -4.12 -16.74
CA ILE A 425 -54.49 -5.23 -17.14
C ILE A 425 -53.49 -5.59 -16.02
N ILE A 426 -53.16 -4.66 -15.12
CA ILE A 426 -52.21 -4.87 -14.03
C ILE A 426 -52.84 -4.36 -12.75
N SER A 427 -52.99 -5.22 -11.74
CA SER A 427 -53.52 -4.77 -10.45
C SER A 427 -52.50 -3.87 -9.74
N PRO A 428 -52.92 -2.92 -8.87
CA PRO A 428 -51.99 -2.07 -8.14
C PRO A 428 -50.96 -2.86 -7.31
N SER A 429 -51.35 -4.02 -6.77
CA SER A 429 -50.42 -4.92 -6.07
C SER A 429 -49.42 -5.60 -6.98
N ASP A 430 -49.80 -5.90 -8.23
CA ASP A 430 -48.86 -6.45 -9.21
C ASP A 430 -47.88 -5.38 -9.69
N ALA A 431 -48.34 -4.13 -9.84
CA ALA A 431 -47.50 -2.99 -10.19
C ALA A 431 -46.47 -2.68 -9.08
N ASP A 432 -46.91 -2.71 -7.82
CA ASP A 432 -46.05 -2.61 -6.64
C ASP A 432 -44.96 -3.67 -6.64
N ALA A 433 -45.36 -4.94 -6.66
CA ALA A 433 -44.43 -6.07 -6.63
C ALA A 433 -43.45 -6.06 -7.82
N LEU A 434 -43.91 -5.70 -9.01
CA LEU A 434 -43.07 -5.61 -10.21
C LEU A 434 -42.03 -4.48 -10.07
N ALA A 435 -42.45 -3.28 -9.64
CA ALA A 435 -41.56 -2.15 -9.47
C ALA A 435 -40.55 -2.37 -8.33
N THR A 436 -40.99 -2.89 -7.18
CA THR A 436 -40.09 -3.25 -6.08
C THR A 436 -39.09 -4.34 -6.49
N SER A 437 -39.53 -5.38 -7.21
CA SER A 437 -38.63 -6.42 -7.71
C SER A 437 -37.64 -5.88 -8.75
N ALA A 438 -38.09 -5.04 -9.68
CA ALA A 438 -37.23 -4.42 -10.69
C ALA A 438 -36.19 -3.50 -10.04
N CYS A 439 -36.61 -2.69 -9.06
CA CYS A 439 -35.73 -1.82 -8.29
C CYS A 439 -34.70 -2.62 -7.47
N ASN A 440 -35.12 -3.68 -6.76
CA ASN A 440 -34.19 -4.53 -6.01
C ASN A 440 -33.16 -5.19 -6.94
N GLY A 441 -33.59 -5.63 -8.13
CA GLY A 441 -32.69 -6.14 -9.16
C GLY A 441 -31.69 -5.09 -9.65
N PHE A 442 -32.13 -3.83 -9.79
CA PHE A 442 -31.26 -2.71 -10.13
C PHE A 442 -30.26 -2.40 -9.02
N VAL A 443 -30.70 -2.24 -7.77
CA VAL A 443 -29.80 -1.96 -6.62
C VAL A 443 -28.72 -3.03 -6.49
N ARG A 444 -29.06 -4.32 -6.65
CA ARG A 444 -28.07 -5.41 -6.64
C ARG A 444 -27.07 -5.28 -7.79
N ARG A 445 -27.53 -4.96 -9.00
CA ARG A 445 -26.63 -4.69 -10.13
C ARG A 445 -25.70 -3.49 -9.93
N LEU A 446 -26.00 -2.62 -8.97
CA LEU A 446 -25.08 -1.54 -8.55
C LEU A 446 -24.16 -1.98 -7.41
N ALA A 447 -24.72 -2.65 -6.41
CA ALA A 447 -24.01 -3.05 -5.21
C ALA A 447 -22.98 -4.14 -5.49
N ASP A 448 -23.36 -5.18 -6.23
CA ASP A 448 -22.48 -6.33 -6.47
C ASP A 448 -21.19 -5.89 -7.18
N PRO A 449 -21.21 -5.11 -8.30
CA PRO A 449 -19.96 -4.67 -8.93
C PRO A 449 -19.12 -3.72 -8.06
N LEU A 450 -19.74 -2.88 -7.24
CA LEU A 450 -19.01 -2.00 -6.33
C LEU A 450 -18.29 -2.82 -5.26
N VAL A 451 -19.03 -3.69 -4.58
CA VAL A 451 -18.50 -4.55 -3.52
C VAL A 451 -17.44 -5.50 -4.08
N ASP A 452 -17.70 -6.12 -5.24
CA ASP A 452 -16.75 -6.98 -5.92
C ASP A 452 -15.48 -6.21 -6.31
N ALA A 453 -15.61 -4.97 -6.81
CA ALA A 453 -14.45 -4.16 -7.15
C ALA A 453 -13.64 -3.74 -5.90
N LEU A 454 -14.30 -3.39 -4.79
CA LEU A 454 -13.61 -3.08 -3.54
C LEU A 454 -12.92 -4.31 -2.94
N ASN A 455 -13.56 -5.48 -3.00
CA ASN A 455 -12.95 -6.74 -2.59
C ASN A 455 -11.79 -7.13 -3.51
N ASN A 456 -11.95 -6.95 -4.82
CA ASN A 456 -10.90 -7.21 -5.81
C ASN A 456 -9.70 -6.27 -5.59
N ALA A 457 -9.96 -5.00 -5.30
CA ALA A 457 -8.94 -4.04 -4.91
C ALA A 457 -8.20 -4.53 -3.66
N ARG A 458 -8.90 -4.91 -2.59
CA ARG A 458 -8.30 -5.47 -1.36
C ARG A 458 -7.43 -6.71 -1.57
N LEU A 459 -7.71 -7.51 -2.59
CA LEU A 459 -7.00 -8.76 -2.84
C LEU A 459 -5.82 -8.63 -3.82
N ASN A 460 -5.78 -7.54 -4.60
CA ASN A 460 -4.80 -7.43 -5.70
C ASN A 460 -3.96 -6.15 -5.64
N LEU A 461 -4.36 -5.12 -4.87
CA LEU A 461 -3.64 -3.84 -4.74
C LEU A 461 -2.72 -3.85 -3.50
N ASP A 462 -1.83 -4.83 -3.43
CA ASP A 462 -0.98 -5.02 -2.25
C ASP A 462 0.49 -4.67 -2.51
N VAL A 463 0.94 -4.62 -3.76
CA VAL A 463 2.36 -4.38 -4.09
C VAL A 463 2.53 -3.04 -4.76
N VAL A 464 3.27 -2.16 -4.09
CA VAL A 464 3.73 -0.86 -4.62
C VAL A 464 5.24 -0.89 -4.72
N SER A 465 5.81 -0.59 -5.88
CA SER A 465 7.24 -0.28 -6.00
C SER A 465 7.42 1.25 -6.01
N LEU A 466 8.43 1.75 -5.30
CA LEU A 466 8.73 3.20 -5.20
C LEU A 466 10.22 3.46 -5.38
N LYS A 467 10.55 4.45 -6.19
CA LYS A 467 11.89 4.99 -6.37
C LYS A 467 11.84 6.49 -6.24
N GLY A 468 12.80 7.08 -5.56
CA GLY A 468 12.76 8.51 -5.32
C GLY A 468 14.12 9.13 -5.18
N ASN A 469 14.14 10.44 -5.42
CA ASN A 469 15.28 11.29 -5.21
C ASN A 469 14.86 12.54 -4.44
N ALA A 470 15.77 13.13 -3.65
CA ALA A 470 15.57 14.44 -3.05
C ALA A 470 16.87 15.18 -2.81
N SER A 471 16.90 16.49 -3.04
CA SER A 471 18.10 17.28 -2.77
C SER A 471 18.41 17.36 -1.27
N ILE A 472 19.68 17.18 -0.91
CA ILE A 472 20.20 17.27 0.45
C ILE A 472 20.50 18.74 0.77
N VAL A 473 19.52 19.43 1.34
CA VAL A 473 19.67 20.84 1.72
C VAL A 473 20.50 20.98 3.00
N SER A 474 20.39 20.02 3.92
CA SER A 474 21.14 19.98 5.17
C SER A 474 21.03 18.59 5.82
N ARG A 475 21.77 18.38 6.92
CA ARG A 475 21.68 17.16 7.76
C ARG A 475 20.28 16.84 8.31
N SER A 476 19.32 17.75 8.21
CA SER A 476 17.96 17.64 8.74
C SER A 476 16.89 18.01 7.72
N SER A 477 17.23 18.16 6.45
CA SER A 477 16.27 18.54 5.39
C SER A 477 16.63 17.92 4.05
N LEU A 478 15.69 17.13 3.51
CA LEU A 478 15.71 16.54 2.18
C LEU A 478 14.54 17.16 1.38
N THR A 479 14.83 18.02 0.41
CA THR A 479 13.81 18.75 -0.37
C THR A 479 14.44 19.53 -1.54
N PRO A 480 13.73 19.71 -2.66
CA PRO A 480 12.51 18.98 -3.05
C PRO A 480 12.84 17.51 -3.35
N GLY A 481 11.83 16.65 -3.26
CA GLY A 481 11.95 15.24 -3.64
C GLY A 481 10.85 14.82 -4.58
N ASN A 482 11.15 13.82 -5.41
CA ASN A 482 10.26 13.22 -6.38
C ASN A 482 10.16 11.72 -6.14
N TRP A 483 8.97 11.16 -6.41
CA TRP A 483 8.71 9.73 -6.43
C TRP A 483 8.32 9.30 -7.85
N GLU A 484 8.84 8.15 -8.24
CA GLU A 484 8.38 7.32 -9.35
C GLU A 484 7.93 5.99 -8.75
N GLY A 485 6.71 5.60 -9.04
CA GLY A 485 6.11 4.42 -8.44
C GLY A 485 5.36 3.58 -9.46
N SER A 486 5.05 2.35 -9.06
CA SER A 486 4.22 1.46 -9.87
C SER A 486 3.25 0.67 -9.00
N LEU A 487 2.02 0.50 -9.50
CA LEU A 487 0.90 -0.16 -8.82
C LEU A 487 0.01 -0.87 -9.86
N ILE A 488 -0.25 -2.18 -9.68
CA ILE A 488 -1.10 -3.00 -10.58
C ILE A 488 -0.77 -2.83 -12.09
N GLY A 489 0.51 -2.65 -12.42
CA GLY A 489 0.93 -2.56 -13.82
C GLY A 489 0.70 -1.20 -14.47
N GLY A 490 0.37 -0.16 -13.70
CA GLY A 490 0.50 1.23 -14.11
C GLY A 490 1.60 1.94 -13.31
N ASP A 491 2.20 2.96 -13.91
CA ASP A 491 3.18 3.82 -13.25
C ASP A 491 2.51 5.09 -12.72
N PHE A 492 3.02 5.64 -11.62
CA PHE A 492 2.55 6.88 -11.03
C PHE A 492 3.70 7.74 -10.52
N THR A 493 3.45 9.03 -10.43
CA THR A 493 4.41 10.02 -9.92
C THR A 493 4.04 10.49 -8.52
N GLY A 494 5.00 11.13 -7.86
CA GLY A 494 4.76 11.78 -6.59
C GLY A 494 5.85 12.78 -6.23
N THR A 495 5.67 13.44 -5.09
CA THR A 495 6.69 14.33 -4.50
C THR A 495 6.89 13.97 -3.05
N TRP A 496 8.05 14.30 -2.49
CA TRP A 496 8.27 14.12 -1.07
C TRP A 496 9.26 15.10 -0.47
N SER A 497 9.25 15.15 0.85
CA SER A 497 10.26 15.87 1.62
C SER A 497 10.51 15.16 2.94
N GLY A 498 11.75 15.23 3.43
CA GLY A 498 12.17 14.67 4.70
C GLY A 498 12.65 15.75 5.65
N ARG A 499 12.21 15.71 6.91
CA ARG A 499 12.68 16.60 7.98
C ARG A 499 12.94 15.86 9.28
N ARG A 500 13.80 16.43 10.12
CA ARG A 500 14.11 15.94 11.46
C ARG A 500 13.73 16.93 12.54
#